data_AF-A0A7V6P8Q3-F1
#
_entry.id   AF-A0A7V6P8Q3-F1
#
_cell.length_a   1.000
_cell.length_b   1.000
_cell.length_c   1.000
_cell.angle_alpha   90.00
_cell.angle_beta   90.00
_cell.angle_gamma   90.00
#
_symmetry.space_group_name_H-M   'P 1'
#
loop_
_entity.id
_entity.type
_entity.pdbx_description
1 polymer ?
#
loop_
_entity_poly.entity_id
_entity_poly.type
_entity_poly.pdbx_seq_one_letter_code
_entity_poly.pdbx_strand_id
1 'polypeptide(L)' 'MPQIGQFHRDASGFAGELVTLTLKRELVIVPAEHSDSENVPDYRVHLIAHDGPEVGAAWKRTGEKAGEYLSVLLDDP' A
#
# COMPACT_ATOMS: atom_id res chain seq x y z
N MET A 1 -0.42 -5.51 19.53
CA MET A 1 -1.17 -4.61 18.64
C MET A 1 -1.89 -5.46 17.62
N PRO A 2 -3.16 -5.17 17.29
CA PRO A 2 -3.85 -5.89 16.22
C PRO A 2 -3.11 -5.65 14.90
N GLN A 3 -2.84 -6.72 14.16
CA GLN A 3 -2.18 -6.69 12.86
C GLN A 3 -3.09 -7.40 11.87
N ILE A 4 -3.56 -6.67 10.87
CA ILE A 4 -4.46 -7.17 9.81
C ILE A 4 -3.74 -7.36 8.49
N GLY A 5 -2.42 -7.24 8.46
CA GLY A 5 -1.67 -7.50 7.25
C GLY A 5 -0.17 -7.61 7.52
N GLN A 6 0.53 -8.27 6.61
CA GLN A 6 1.97 -8.42 6.66
C GLN A 6 2.54 -8.25 5.27
N PHE A 7 3.47 -7.30 5.14
CA PHE A 7 4.10 -6.93 3.89
C PHE A 7 5.61 -7.11 4.01
N HIS A 8 6.23 -7.48 2.89
CA HIS A 8 7.66 -7.50 2.72
C HIS A 8 8.04 -6.64 1.52
N ARG A 9 9.25 -6.11 1.53
CA ARG A 9 9.79 -5.37 0.40
C ARG A 9 10.21 -6.37 -0.68
N ASP A 10 9.82 -6.10 -1.92
CA ASP A 10 10.28 -6.80 -3.12
C ASP A 10 11.11 -5.87 -4.03
N ALA A 11 11.44 -6.32 -5.23
CA ALA A 11 12.25 -5.55 -6.18
C ALA A 11 11.53 -4.31 -6.75
N SER A 12 10.21 -4.31 -6.74
CA SER A 12 9.30 -3.35 -7.38
C SER A 12 8.48 -2.53 -6.40
N GLY A 13 8.53 -2.84 -5.10
CA GLY A 13 7.72 -2.19 -4.09
C GLY A 13 7.57 -3.03 -2.82
N PHE A 14 6.33 -3.24 -2.40
CA PHE A 14 5.98 -4.11 -1.28
C PHE A 14 4.88 -5.08 -1.70
N ALA A 15 4.96 -6.31 -1.24
CA ALA A 15 3.94 -7.33 -1.47
C ALA A 15 3.56 -7.98 -0.14
N GLY A 16 2.31 -8.41 -0.03
CA GLY A 16 1.83 -8.98 1.22
C GLY A 16 0.38 -9.39 1.19
N GLU A 17 -0.10 -9.75 2.36
CA GLU A 17 -1.49 -10.17 2.57
C GLU A 17 -2.19 -9.20 3.53
N LEU A 18 -3.42 -8.82 3.18
CA LEU A 18 -4.37 -8.17 4.06
C LEU A 18 -5.42 -9.21 4.50
N VAL A 19 -5.56 -9.38 5.81
CA VAL A 19 -6.50 -10.27 6.48
C VAL A 19 -7.34 -9.48 7.47
N THR A 20 -8.58 -9.19 7.09
CA THR A 20 -9.62 -8.62 7.96
C THR A 20 -10.62 -9.70 8.38
N LEU A 21 -11.69 -9.33 9.08
CA LEU A 21 -12.74 -10.28 9.49
C LEU A 21 -13.47 -10.92 8.29
N THR A 22 -13.52 -10.24 7.15
CA THR A 22 -14.30 -10.65 5.96
C THR A 22 -13.48 -10.70 4.68
N LEU A 23 -12.29 -10.09 4.66
CA LEU A 23 -11.45 -9.95 3.48
C LEU A 23 -10.11 -10.64 3.70
N LYS A 24 -9.70 -11.47 2.75
CA LYS A 24 -8.36 -12.04 2.67
C LYS A 24 -7.85 -11.91 1.24
N ARG A 25 -6.90 -11.00 1.03
CA ARG A 25 -6.39 -10.64 -0.31
C ARG A 25 -4.90 -10.38 -0.29
N GLU A 26 -4.25 -10.79 -1.37
CA GLU A 26 -2.89 -10.37 -1.70
C GLU A 26 -2.92 -8.97 -2.30
N LEU A 27 -2.04 -8.11 -1.79
CA LEU A 27 -1.89 -6.73 -2.24
C LEU A 27 -0.42 -6.48 -2.58
N VAL A 28 -0.23 -5.66 -3.60
CA VAL A 28 1.08 -5.09 -3.94
C VAL A 28 1.00 -3.57 -3.91
N ILE A 29 2.05 -2.95 -3.39
CA ILE A 29 2.19 -1.50 -3.24
C ILE A 29 3.38 -1.07 -4.08
N VAL A 30 3.12 -0.40 -5.20
CA VAL A 30 4.12 -0.05 -6.22
C VAL A 30 4.32 1.45 -6.30
N PRO A 31 5.53 1.96 -6.57
CA PRO A 31 5.75 3.39 -6.77
C PRO A 31 4.78 3.94 -7.81
N ALA A 32 4.14 5.06 -7.49
CA ALA A 32 3.33 5.76 -8.48
C ALA A 32 4.24 6.39 -9.54
N GLU A 33 3.73 6.54 -10.76
CA GLU A 33 4.42 7.33 -11.78
C GLU A 33 4.58 8.77 -11.30
N HIS A 34 5.74 9.36 -11.61
CA HIS A 34 6.05 10.71 -11.20
C HIS A 34 5.08 11.70 -11.87
N SER A 35 4.52 12.60 -11.08
CA SER A 35 3.65 13.67 -11.54
C SER A 35 3.98 14.96 -10.79
N ASP A 36 3.99 16.07 -11.52
CA ASP A 36 4.23 17.42 -10.97
C ASP A 36 3.01 18.00 -10.23
N SER A 37 1.94 17.20 -10.09
CA SER A 37 0.73 17.64 -9.39
C SER A 37 0.92 17.61 -7.87
N GLU A 38 0.33 18.58 -7.17
CA GLU A 38 0.30 18.56 -5.71
C GLU A 38 -0.59 17.42 -5.19
N ASN A 39 -0.19 16.80 -4.07
CA ASN A 39 -0.92 15.74 -3.38
C ASN A 39 -1.12 14.43 -4.16
N VAL A 40 -0.17 14.10 -5.05
CA VAL A 40 -0.11 12.77 -5.67
C VAL A 40 0.37 11.72 -4.67
N PRO A 41 -0.09 10.46 -4.78
CA PRO A 41 0.41 9.39 -3.94
C PRO A 41 1.84 9.01 -4.30
N ASP A 42 2.61 8.57 -3.30
CA ASP A 42 3.95 8.00 -3.53
C ASP A 42 3.85 6.58 -4.11
N TYR A 43 2.76 5.87 -3.83
CA TYR A 43 2.53 4.49 -4.25
C TYR A 43 1.06 4.26 -4.65
N ARG A 44 0.86 3.34 -5.61
CA ARG A 44 -0.43 2.72 -5.94
C ARG A 44 -0.54 1.36 -5.28
N VAL A 45 -1.76 0.96 -4.91
CA VAL A 45 -2.05 -0.34 -4.31
C VAL A 45 -2.88 -1.16 -5.29
N HIS A 46 -2.40 -2.36 -5.65
CA HIS A 46 -3.08 -3.25 -6.60
C HIS A 46 -3.39 -4.60 -5.96
N LEU A 47 -4.45 -5.24 -6.43
CA LEU A 47 -4.78 -6.63 -6.09
C LEU A 47 -3.89 -7.62 -6.85
N ILE A 48 -3.42 -8.65 -6.15
CA ILE A 48 -2.76 -9.86 -6.70
C ILE A 48 -1.41 -9.62 -7.36
N ALA A 49 -1.29 -8.66 -8.29
CA ALA A 49 -0.10 -8.40 -9.10
C ALA A 49 0.09 -6.89 -9.37
N HIS A 50 1.30 -6.51 -9.82
CA HIS A 50 1.70 -5.11 -10.03
C HIS A 50 0.87 -4.37 -11.07
N ASP A 51 0.29 -5.09 -12.03
CA ASP A 51 -0.60 -4.61 -13.08
C ASP A 51 -2.07 -4.98 -12.83
N GLY A 52 -2.38 -5.48 -11.62
CA GLY A 52 -3.73 -5.83 -11.21
C GLY A 52 -4.63 -4.60 -11.04
N PRO A 53 -5.92 -4.80 -10.72
CA PRO A 53 -6.83 -3.70 -10.42
C PRO A 53 -6.28 -2.82 -9.29
N GLU A 54 -6.21 -1.51 -9.52
CA GLU A 54 -5.88 -0.53 -8.47
C GLU A 54 -7.04 -0.47 -7.47
N VAL A 55 -6.73 -0.61 -6.18
CA VAL A 55 -7.69 -0.63 -5.07
C VAL A 55 -7.36 0.40 -3.99
N GLY A 56 -6.38 1.26 -4.23
CA GLY A 56 -6.03 2.32 -3.31
C GLY A 56 -4.67 2.93 -3.59
N ALA A 57 -4.18 3.69 -2.61
CA ALA A 57 -2.95 4.46 -2.71
C ALA A 57 -2.22 4.55 -1.37
N ALA A 58 -0.95 4.91 -1.40
CA ALA A 58 -0.18 5.15 -0.19
C ALA A 58 0.79 6.33 -0.30
N TRP A 59 1.05 6.94 0.86
CA TRP A 59 1.95 8.08 1.03
C TRP A 59 3.04 7.76 2.04
N LYS A 60 4.26 8.18 1.75
CA LYS A 60 5.36 8.15 2.71
C LYS A 60 5.10 9.18 3.79
N ARG A 61 5.16 8.74 5.04
CA ARG A 61 5.00 9.59 6.22
C ARG A 61 6.09 9.25 7.23
N THR A 62 6.35 10.20 8.12
CA THR A 62 7.28 10.02 9.23
C THR A 62 6.54 10.33 10.52
N GLY A 63 6.56 9.39 11.45
CA GLY A 63 5.88 9.51 12.74
C GLY A 63 6.90 9.50 13.87
N GLU A 64 6.67 10.32 14.90
CA GLU A 64 7.60 10.50 16.02
C GLU A 64 8.01 9.18 16.71
N LYS A 65 7.06 8.23 16.81
CA LYS A 65 7.29 6.92 17.44
C LYS A 65 7.49 5.76 16.45
N ALA A 66 7.07 5.94 15.20
CA ALA A 66 7.01 4.88 14.20
C ALA A 66 8.18 4.93 13.20
N GLY A 67 8.89 6.05 13.10
CA GLY A 67 9.85 6.28 12.03
C GLY A 67 9.16 6.47 10.68
N GLU A 68 9.80 6.01 9.61
CA GLU A 68 9.23 6.03 8.26
C GLU A 68 8.17 4.93 8.09
N TYR A 69 7.01 5.29 7.56
CA TYR A 69 5.93 4.34 7.28
C TYR A 69 5.14 4.77 6.04
N LEU A 70 4.37 3.82 5.49
CA LEU A 70 3.39 4.11 4.45
C LEU A 70 2.01 4.29 5.09
N SER A 71 1.40 5.45 4.87
CA SER A 71 -0.02 5.66 5.16
C SER A 71 -0.82 5.16 3.97
N VAL A 72 -1.53 4.06 4.14
CA VAL A 72 -2.30 3.39 3.08
C VAL A 72 -3.78 3.76 3.17
N LEU A 73 -4.37 4.14 2.05
CA LEU A 73 -5.81 4.27 1.85
C LEU A 73 -6.26 3.16 0.90
N LEU A 74 -7.29 2.40 1.29
CA LEU A 74 -7.94 1.41 0.44
C LEU A 74 -9.33 1.94 0.09
N ASP A 75 -9.62 2.03 -1.21
CA ASP A 75 -10.88 2.54 -1.74
C ASP A 75 -11.88 1.42 -2.07
N ASP A 76 -11.39 0.18 -2.16
CA ASP A 76 -12.20 -1.04 -2.36
C ASP A 76 -12.59 -1.65 -0.98
N PRO A 77 -13.89 -1.88 -0.70
CA PRO A 77 -14.40 -2.35 0.60
C PRO A 77 -14.12 -3.82 0.94
#